data_AF-A0A3D1SZ77-F1
#
_entry.id   AF-A0A3D1SZ77-F1
#
_cell.length_a   1.000
_cell.length_b   1.000
_cell.length_c   1.000
_cell.angle_alpha   90.00
_cell.angle_beta   90.00
_cell.angle_gamma   90.00
#
_symmetry.space_group_name_H-M   'P 1'
#
loop_
_entity.id
_entity.type
_entity.pdbx_description
1 polymer ?
#
loop_
_entity_poly.entity_id
_entity_poly.type
_entity_poly.pdbx_seq_one_letter_code
_entity_poly.pdbx_strand_id
1 'polypeptide(L)'
;MKINSELCSGCGACAAACPFGALVIKGNKAEKTDACTDCGACASACSFEAIQAGSGSDNGGDAHDLNSYKGVWVYLELKDRQLRGVALELLAQGRKLADEMGQELAGVLLGDNVADLANEVFANGADRLYLVEDPCYGRYDADQYTAAMTELINTYRPAVILLGATHNGRDLAPRVAARIKTGLTADCTGLSIDTETGLVAWTRPAFGGNIMATILCPNHRPQMGTVRPRVFKRAEPDCGRTGTIVRAKTKATTSRVKWIKSIKSLKESVNLEDAEIIVAGGRGMGKPESFALVSELAELLG
;
A
#
# COMPACT_ATOMS: atom_id res chain seq x y z
N MET A 1 5.19 13.71 -23.96
CA MET A 1 4.84 14.24 -25.30
C MET A 1 5.69 15.46 -25.62
N LYS A 2 6.34 15.52 -26.79
CA LYS A 2 7.12 16.68 -27.26
C LYS A 2 6.44 17.30 -28.48
N ILE A 3 6.31 18.63 -28.51
CA ILE A 3 5.77 19.37 -29.65
C ILE A 3 6.94 20.09 -30.31
N ASN A 4 7.20 19.78 -31.59
CA ASN A 4 8.17 20.52 -32.39
C ASN A 4 7.51 21.80 -32.91
N SER A 5 7.95 22.95 -32.38
CA SER A 5 7.42 24.27 -32.73
C SER A 5 7.77 24.75 -34.13
N GLU A 6 8.65 24.07 -34.86
CA GLU A 6 9.04 24.38 -36.24
C GLU A 6 8.14 23.65 -37.26
N LEU A 7 7.71 22.44 -36.94
CA LEU A 7 6.81 21.63 -37.78
C LEU A 7 5.33 21.91 -37.50
N CYS A 8 5.02 22.61 -36.40
CA CYS A 8 3.66 22.91 -36.00
C CYS A 8 3.06 24.04 -36.84
N SER A 9 2.02 23.71 -37.62
CA SER A 9 1.28 24.66 -38.47
C SER A 9 0.09 25.35 -37.78
N GLY A 10 -0.19 25.03 -36.51
CA GLY A 10 -1.29 25.66 -35.75
C GLY A 10 -2.71 25.22 -36.13
N CYS A 11 -2.86 24.10 -36.84
CA CYS A 11 -4.10 23.69 -37.50
C CYS A 11 -5.32 23.33 -36.62
N GLY A 12 -5.24 23.34 -35.28
CA GLY A 12 -6.42 23.02 -34.45
C GLY A 12 -6.65 21.54 -34.15
N ALA A 13 -6.25 20.64 -35.06
CA ALA A 13 -6.64 19.23 -35.01
C ALA A 13 -6.24 18.51 -33.71
N CYS A 14 -5.08 18.84 -33.15
CA CYS A 14 -4.58 18.24 -31.92
C CYS A 14 -5.36 18.66 -30.65
N ALA A 15 -5.92 19.89 -30.63
CA ALA A 15 -6.74 20.36 -29.51
C ALA A 15 -8.12 19.68 -29.52
N ALA A 16 -8.73 19.52 -30.70
CA ALA A 16 -10.00 18.82 -30.85
C ALA A 16 -9.89 17.31 -30.56
N ALA A 17 -8.75 16.69 -30.87
CA ALA A 17 -8.50 15.27 -30.61
C ALA A 17 -8.15 14.96 -29.14
N CYS A 18 -7.99 15.97 -28.27
CA CYS A 18 -7.62 15.75 -26.88
C CYS A 18 -8.88 15.50 -26.01
N PRO A 19 -9.10 14.26 -25.51
CA PRO A 19 -10.26 13.97 -24.66
C PRO A 19 -10.22 14.67 -23.30
N PHE A 20 -9.03 15.17 -22.91
CA PHE A 20 -8.80 15.85 -21.64
C PHE A 20 -8.70 17.38 -21.77
N GLY A 21 -8.86 17.92 -22.99
CA GLY A 21 -8.75 19.37 -23.24
C GLY A 21 -7.37 19.97 -22.93
N ALA A 22 -6.34 19.14 -22.87
CA ALA A 22 -5.02 19.53 -22.34
C ALA A 22 -4.10 20.23 -23.35
N LEU A 23 -4.58 20.47 -24.58
CA LEU A 23 -3.86 21.14 -25.66
C LEU A 23 -4.59 22.43 -26.04
N VAL A 24 -3.86 23.54 -25.99
CA VAL A 24 -4.39 24.88 -26.33
C VAL A 24 -3.53 25.49 -27.42
N ILE A 25 -4.14 26.20 -28.36
CA ILE A 25 -3.42 26.90 -29.42
C ILE A 25 -3.21 28.35 -29.01
N LYS A 26 -1.95 28.76 -28.88
CA LYS A 26 -1.55 30.16 -28.66
C LYS A 26 -0.57 30.56 -29.74
N GLY A 27 -0.80 31.73 -30.35
CA GLY A 27 0.13 32.27 -31.36
C GLY A 27 0.37 31.35 -32.55
N ASN A 28 -0.67 30.64 -33.01
CA ASN A 28 -0.59 29.69 -34.12
C ASN A 28 0.31 28.45 -33.87
N LYS A 29 0.59 28.13 -32.60
CA LYS A 29 1.31 26.92 -32.19
C LYS A 29 0.54 26.19 -31.09
N ALA A 30 0.69 24.87 -31.05
CA ALA A 30 0.10 24.05 -29.99
C ALA A 30 0.97 24.10 -28.72
N GLU A 31 0.36 24.40 -27.58
CA GLU A 31 0.97 24.37 -26.25
C GLU A 31 0.30 23.30 -25.38
N LYS A 32 1.13 22.57 -24.61
CA LYS A 32 0.70 21.56 -23.63
C LYS A 32 0.41 22.24 -22.29
N THR A 33 -0.72 21.88 -21.68
CA THR A 33 -1.03 22.22 -20.28
C THR A 33 -0.75 21.05 -19.34
N ASP A 34 -0.71 21.32 -18.03
CA ASP A 34 -0.42 20.32 -16.98
C ASP A 34 -1.45 19.18 -16.91
N ALA A 35 -2.60 19.31 -17.57
CA ALA A 35 -3.66 18.29 -17.62
C ALA A 35 -3.38 17.14 -18.61
N CYS A 36 -2.25 17.15 -19.32
CA CYS A 36 -1.98 16.19 -20.39
C CYS A 36 -1.42 14.87 -19.85
N THR A 37 -2.11 13.77 -20.19
CA THR A 37 -1.85 12.41 -19.72
C THR A 37 -0.99 11.56 -20.67
N ASP A 38 -0.38 12.19 -21.69
CA ASP A 38 0.46 11.52 -22.70
C ASP A 38 -0.20 10.29 -23.38
N CYS A 39 -1.53 10.32 -23.54
CA CYS A 39 -2.32 9.24 -24.17
C CYS A 39 -2.07 9.04 -25.69
N GLY A 40 -1.28 9.89 -26.34
CA GLY A 40 -0.90 9.73 -27.75
C GLY A 40 -1.95 10.14 -28.80
N ALA A 41 -3.21 10.41 -28.41
CA ALA A 41 -4.29 10.77 -29.35
C ALA A 41 -4.00 12.01 -30.22
N CYS A 42 -3.19 12.93 -29.71
CA CYS A 42 -2.76 14.14 -30.42
C CYS A 42 -1.70 13.89 -31.49
N ALA A 43 -0.87 12.84 -31.33
CA ALA A 43 0.14 12.48 -32.32
C ALA A 43 -0.52 11.86 -33.56
N SER A 44 -1.51 10.98 -33.36
CA SER A 44 -2.29 10.40 -34.46
C SER A 44 -3.12 11.43 -35.23
N ALA A 45 -3.52 12.52 -34.58
CA ALA A 45 -4.28 13.60 -35.21
C ALA A 45 -3.41 14.63 -35.94
N CYS A 46 -2.08 14.57 -35.78
CA CYS A 46 -1.17 15.56 -36.35
C CYS A 46 -0.67 15.11 -37.73
N SER A 47 -1.25 15.67 -38.80
CA SER A 47 -0.83 15.40 -40.19
C SER A 47 0.58 15.88 -40.54
N PHE A 48 1.20 16.71 -39.67
CA PHE A 48 2.53 17.27 -39.87
C PHE A 48 3.59 16.60 -38.98
N GLU A 49 3.22 15.55 -38.25
CA GLU A 49 4.08 14.83 -37.28
C GLU A 49 4.78 15.75 -36.26
N ALA A 50 4.26 16.96 -36.07
CA ALA A 50 4.80 17.96 -35.16
C ALA A 50 4.66 17.53 -33.68
N ILE A 51 3.82 16.54 -33.41
CA ILE A 51 3.59 16.00 -32.07
C ILE A 51 4.12 14.58 -32.05
N GLN A 52 5.25 14.40 -31.37
CA GLN A 52 5.72 13.07 -31.02
C GLN A 52 4.99 12.67 -29.73
N ALA A 53 4.08 11.70 -29.86
CA ALA A 53 3.59 10.96 -28.70
C ALA A 53 4.83 10.46 -27.96
N GLY A 54 4.88 10.66 -26.64
CA GLY A 54 5.81 9.86 -25.85
C GLY A 54 5.35 8.44 -26.09
N SER A 55 6.14 7.68 -26.83
CA SER A 55 5.85 6.29 -27.16
C SER A 55 5.36 5.60 -25.90
N GLY A 56 4.18 4.98 -25.98
CA GLY A 56 3.68 4.04 -24.98
C GLY A 56 4.48 2.73 -24.99
N SER A 57 5.80 2.82 -25.12
CA SER A 57 6.76 1.75 -24.97
C SER A 57 7.81 2.28 -24.02
N ASP A 58 7.90 1.71 -22.82
CA ASP A 58 9.09 1.74 -21.97
C ASP A 58 9.88 3.05 -22.05
N ASN A 59 9.19 4.18 -21.83
CA ASN A 59 9.91 5.36 -21.41
C ASN A 59 10.39 4.99 -20.03
N GLY A 60 11.69 4.68 -19.93
CA GLY A 60 12.45 4.72 -18.70
C GLY A 60 11.93 5.91 -17.92
N GLY A 61 11.00 5.63 -17.00
CA GLY A 61 10.72 6.50 -15.89
C GLY A 61 12.09 6.79 -15.36
N ASP A 62 12.40 8.08 -15.25
CA ASP A 62 13.70 8.62 -14.88
C ASP A 62 14.54 7.53 -14.26
N ALA A 63 15.74 7.27 -14.79
CA ALA A 63 16.73 6.49 -14.07
C ALA A 63 17.14 7.21 -12.77
N HIS A 64 16.17 7.67 -11.95
CA HIS A 64 16.14 7.46 -10.53
C HIS A 64 16.88 6.17 -10.26
N ASP A 65 18.08 6.32 -9.72
CA ASP A 65 18.89 5.24 -9.22
C ASP A 65 17.98 4.31 -8.41
N LEU A 66 17.54 3.21 -9.02
CA LEU A 66 16.73 2.19 -8.36
C LEU A 66 17.52 1.61 -7.17
N ASN A 67 18.84 1.76 -7.22
CA ASN A 67 19.81 1.43 -6.19
C ASN A 67 19.84 2.41 -4.99
N SER A 68 19.23 3.59 -5.13
CA SER A 68 19.05 4.54 -4.01
C SER A 68 17.95 4.09 -3.05
N TYR A 69 17.09 3.16 -3.47
CA TYR A 69 16.00 2.65 -2.65
C TYR A 69 16.49 1.50 -1.77
N LYS A 70 16.41 1.68 -0.45
CA LYS A 70 16.87 0.69 0.53
C LYS A 70 15.90 0.55 1.69
N GLY A 71 15.77 -0.67 2.19
CA GLY A 71 14.98 -0.99 3.37
C GLY A 71 13.63 -1.62 3.02
N VAL A 72 13.24 -2.54 3.90
CA VAL A 72 11.92 -3.20 3.88
C VAL A 72 11.05 -2.48 4.89
N TRP A 73 9.93 -1.93 4.45
CA TRP A 73 9.01 -1.20 5.32
C TRP A 73 7.77 -2.03 5.60
N VAL A 74 7.30 -2.00 6.85
CA VAL A 74 6.05 -2.60 7.28
C VAL A 74 5.14 -1.51 7.82
N TYR A 75 3.95 -1.38 7.25
CA TYR A 75 2.91 -0.51 7.80
C TYR A 75 2.27 -1.17 9.02
N LEU A 76 2.38 -0.52 10.17
CA LEU A 76 1.90 -1.01 11.45
C LEU A 76 0.49 -0.47 11.70
N GLU A 77 -0.50 -1.32 11.45
CA GLU A 77 -1.90 -0.95 11.66
C GLU A 77 -2.27 -1.00 13.15
N LEU A 78 -2.89 0.09 13.61
CA LEU A 78 -3.42 0.23 14.95
C LEU A 78 -4.94 0.04 14.98
N LYS A 79 -5.42 -0.65 16.02
CA LYS A 79 -6.84 -0.72 16.39
C LYS A 79 -6.95 -0.37 17.87
N ASP A 80 -7.70 0.68 18.21
CA ASP A 80 -7.89 1.14 19.59
C ASP A 80 -6.55 1.30 20.39
N ARG A 81 -5.52 1.90 19.75
CA ARG A 81 -4.15 2.08 20.29
C ARG A 81 -3.34 0.80 20.55
N GLN A 82 -3.75 -0.33 19.98
CA GLN A 82 -3.00 -1.59 20.03
C GLN A 82 -2.60 -2.01 18.61
N LEU A 83 -1.43 -2.65 18.48
CA LEU A 83 -1.00 -3.25 17.22
C LEU A 83 -1.93 -4.40 16.86
N ARG A 84 -2.44 -4.41 15.63
CA ARG A 84 -3.19 -5.57 15.15
C ARG A 84 -2.25 -6.75 14.95
N GLY A 85 -2.75 -7.97 15.17
CA GLY A 85 -1.96 -9.19 14.94
C GLY A 85 -1.32 -9.29 13.56
N VAL A 86 -1.98 -8.76 12.51
CA VAL A 86 -1.42 -8.69 11.15
C VAL A 86 -0.13 -7.88 11.07
N ALA A 87 0.03 -6.83 11.87
CA ALA A 87 1.25 -6.03 11.90
C ALA A 87 2.43 -6.84 12.44
N LEU A 88 2.18 -7.66 13.47
CA LEU A 88 3.19 -8.54 14.07
C LEU A 88 3.61 -9.67 13.12
N GLU A 89 2.64 -10.26 12.40
CA GLU A 89 2.91 -11.27 11.36
C GLU A 89 3.75 -10.69 10.22
N LEU A 90 3.45 -9.45 9.82
CA LEU A 90 4.19 -8.73 8.78
C LEU A 90 5.61 -8.36 9.21
N LEU A 91 5.83 -7.99 10.48
CA LEU A 91 7.17 -7.76 11.00
C LEU A 91 8.01 -9.04 10.93
N ALA A 92 7.45 -10.18 11.33
CA ALA A 92 8.13 -11.46 11.28
C ALA A 92 8.52 -11.87 9.84
N GLN A 93 7.60 -11.73 8.89
CA GLN A 93 7.89 -12.04 7.48
C GLN A 93 8.79 -10.99 6.83
N GLY A 94 8.63 -9.71 7.19
CA GLY A 94 9.47 -8.61 6.74
C GLY A 94 10.92 -8.77 7.20
N ARG A 95 11.16 -9.32 8.40
CA ARG A 95 12.50 -9.63 8.92
C ARG A 95 13.21 -10.67 8.05
N LYS A 96 12.54 -11.78 7.74
CA LYS A 96 13.08 -12.81 6.84
C LYS A 96 13.42 -12.23 5.48
N LEU A 97 12.51 -11.43 4.91
CA LEU A 97 12.75 -10.74 3.65
C LEU A 97 13.94 -9.78 3.73
N ALA A 98 14.04 -9.01 4.81
CA ALA A 98 15.12 -8.06 5.04
C ALA A 98 16.48 -8.76 5.20
N ASP A 99 16.52 -9.90 5.91
CA ASP A 99 17.73 -10.74 6.06
C ASP A 99 18.19 -11.32 4.72
N GLU A 100 17.27 -11.85 3.91
CA GLU A 100 17.60 -12.38 2.60
C GLU A 100 18.05 -11.28 1.61
N MET A 101 17.51 -10.05 1.72
CA MET A 101 17.96 -8.89 0.93
C MET A 101 19.23 -8.22 1.47
N GLY A 102 19.66 -8.54 2.70
CA GLY A 102 20.72 -7.82 3.40
C GLY A 102 20.37 -6.35 3.68
N GLN A 103 19.10 -6.05 3.94
CA GLN A 103 18.58 -4.69 4.20
C GLN A 103 18.02 -4.55 5.62
N GLU A 104 17.83 -3.31 6.06
CA GLU A 104 17.19 -3.02 7.36
C GLU A 104 15.66 -3.18 7.27
N LEU A 105 15.06 -3.71 8.33
CA LEU A 105 13.61 -3.72 8.51
C LEU A 105 13.17 -2.45 9.24
N ALA A 106 12.26 -1.70 8.64
CA ALA A 106 11.65 -0.54 9.26
C ALA A 106 10.15 -0.70 9.46
N GLY A 107 9.65 -0.40 10.65
CA GLY A 107 8.23 -0.21 10.91
C GLY A 107 7.82 1.23 10.60
N VAL A 108 6.63 1.44 10.05
CA VAL A 108 6.00 2.76 9.92
C VAL A 108 4.75 2.80 10.79
N LEU A 109 4.75 3.67 11.78
CA LEU A 109 3.67 3.85 12.74
C LEU A 109 3.13 5.27 12.67
N LEU A 110 1.83 5.38 12.35
CA LEU A 110 1.08 6.64 12.30
C LEU A 110 0.02 6.60 13.39
N GLY A 111 0.07 7.52 14.36
CA GLY A 111 -0.89 7.55 15.45
C GLY A 111 -0.77 8.77 16.34
N ASP A 112 -1.62 8.85 17.37
CA ASP A 112 -1.58 9.90 18.38
C ASP A 112 -0.98 9.34 19.68
N ASN A 113 0.15 9.89 20.12
CA ASN A 113 0.88 9.48 21.33
C ASN A 113 1.08 7.95 21.39
N VAL A 114 1.80 7.38 20.41
CA VAL A 114 1.98 5.93 20.22
C VAL A 114 3.44 5.49 20.39
N ALA A 115 4.29 6.36 20.93
CA ALA A 115 5.69 6.07 21.22
C ALA A 115 5.88 4.82 22.11
N ASP A 116 4.95 4.51 23.00
CA ASP A 116 5.04 3.36 23.92
C ASP A 116 5.04 2.01 23.17
N LEU A 117 4.38 1.94 22.01
CA LEU A 117 4.33 0.74 21.17
C LEU A 117 5.64 0.46 20.44
N ALA A 118 6.58 1.41 20.44
CA ALA A 118 7.87 1.24 19.79
C ALA A 118 8.64 0.03 20.33
N ASN A 119 8.59 -0.19 21.65
CA ASN A 119 9.27 -1.31 22.30
C ASN A 119 8.72 -2.67 21.80
N GLU A 120 7.40 -2.76 21.62
CA GLU A 120 6.76 -3.96 21.08
C GLU A 120 7.19 -4.20 19.62
N VAL A 121 7.28 -3.14 18.82
CA VAL A 121 7.73 -3.23 17.42
C VAL A 121 9.18 -3.72 17.33
N PHE A 122 10.07 -3.20 18.17
CA PHE A 122 11.47 -3.62 18.21
C PHE A 122 11.63 -5.06 18.72
N ALA A 123 10.84 -5.45 19.72
CA ALA A 123 10.81 -6.84 20.20
C ALA A 123 10.39 -7.82 19.10
N ASN A 124 9.55 -7.38 18.16
CA ASN A 124 9.10 -8.20 17.02
C ASN A 124 10.04 -8.11 15.79
N GLY A 125 11.25 -7.55 15.94
CA GLY A 125 12.33 -7.69 14.97
C GLY A 125 12.59 -6.51 14.03
N ALA A 126 11.93 -5.37 14.24
CA ALA A 126 12.24 -4.14 13.49
C ALA A 126 13.58 -3.53 13.95
N ASP A 127 14.40 -3.05 13.00
CA ASP A 127 15.65 -2.34 13.29
C ASP A 127 15.40 -0.83 13.46
N ARG A 128 14.42 -0.31 12.70
CA ARG A 128 14.07 1.10 12.67
C ARG A 128 12.57 1.29 12.79
N LEU A 129 12.15 2.38 13.42
CA LEU A 129 10.74 2.77 13.51
C LEU A 129 10.58 4.22 13.02
N TYR A 130 9.85 4.40 11.93
CA TYR A 130 9.36 5.70 11.49
C TYR A 130 8.08 6.02 12.25
N LEU A 131 8.19 6.94 13.19
CA LEU A 131 7.11 7.35 14.06
C LEU A 131 6.60 8.72 13.61
N VAL A 132 5.31 8.79 13.28
CA VAL A 132 4.62 10.06 13.00
C VAL A 132 3.52 10.23 14.04
N GLU A 133 3.70 11.21 14.91
CA GLU A 133 2.74 11.54 15.96
C GLU A 133 2.04 12.85 15.65
N ASP A 134 0.71 12.77 15.51
CA ASP A 134 -0.16 13.93 15.39
C ASP A 134 -1.57 13.53 15.87
N PRO A 135 -2.28 14.40 16.62
CA PRO A 135 -3.68 14.16 16.98
C PRO A 135 -4.61 13.84 15.80
N CYS A 136 -4.27 14.30 14.59
CA CYS A 136 -4.98 13.95 13.36
C CYS A 136 -4.94 12.44 13.06
N TYR A 137 -3.87 11.74 13.45
CA TYR A 137 -3.72 10.29 13.26
C TYR A 137 -4.35 9.47 14.39
N GLY A 138 -5.07 10.08 15.33
CA GLY A 138 -5.82 9.34 16.35
C GLY A 138 -6.89 8.41 15.76
N ARG A 139 -7.30 8.64 14.51
CA ARG A 139 -8.27 7.80 13.78
C ARG A 139 -7.80 7.61 12.34
N TYR A 140 -8.16 6.46 11.77
CA TYR A 140 -7.86 6.19 10.37
C TYR A 140 -8.61 7.17 9.46
N ASP A 141 -7.83 7.94 8.69
CA ASP A 141 -8.30 8.81 7.64
C ASP A 141 -7.47 8.56 6.37
N ALA A 142 -8.14 8.09 5.32
CA ALA A 142 -7.46 7.67 4.11
C ALA A 142 -6.63 8.79 3.47
N ASP A 143 -7.09 10.04 3.49
CA ASP A 143 -6.40 11.15 2.83
C ASP A 143 -5.15 11.56 3.62
N GLN A 144 -5.27 11.66 4.94
CA GLN A 144 -4.16 12.02 5.82
C GLN A 144 -3.09 10.93 5.88
N TYR A 145 -3.50 9.67 5.99
CA TYR A 145 -2.57 8.53 6.00
C TYR A 145 -1.86 8.40 4.64
N THR A 146 -2.57 8.59 3.53
CA THR A 146 -1.94 8.56 2.19
C THR A 146 -0.92 9.68 2.04
N ALA A 147 -1.23 10.90 2.51
CA ALA A 147 -0.31 12.04 2.47
C ALA A 147 0.96 11.77 3.28
N ALA A 148 0.81 11.30 4.51
CA ALA A 148 1.92 10.97 5.40
C ALA A 148 2.83 9.88 4.78
N MET A 149 2.23 8.77 4.33
CA MET A 149 2.99 7.69 3.71
C MET A 149 3.74 8.15 2.46
N THR A 150 3.11 8.98 1.63
CA THR A 150 3.76 9.47 0.40
C THR A 150 4.95 10.39 0.73
N GLU A 151 4.82 11.27 1.73
CA GLU A 151 5.91 12.14 2.18
C GLU A 151 7.10 11.33 2.73
N LEU A 152 6.82 10.31 3.54
CA LEU A 152 7.84 9.39 4.05
C LEU A 152 8.55 8.63 2.93
N ILE A 153 7.79 8.09 1.98
CA ILE A 153 8.35 7.31 0.87
C ILE A 153 9.23 8.18 -0.03
N ASN A 154 8.81 9.42 -0.31
CA ASN A 154 9.60 10.34 -1.12
C ASN A 154 10.90 10.77 -0.43
N THR A 155 10.88 10.88 0.90
CA THR A 155 12.04 11.31 1.72
C THR A 155 13.06 10.20 1.91
N TYR A 156 12.61 9.01 2.30
CA TYR A 156 13.50 7.91 2.71
C TYR A 156 13.66 6.81 1.66
N ARG A 157 12.84 6.81 0.60
CA ARG A 157 12.96 5.90 -0.56
C ARG A 157 13.12 4.42 -0.17
N PRO A 158 12.11 3.77 0.44
CA PRO A 158 12.14 2.33 0.73
C PRO A 158 12.18 1.46 -0.54
N ALA A 159 12.80 0.29 -0.45
CA ALA A 159 12.78 -0.68 -1.55
C ALA A 159 11.45 -1.45 -1.63
N VAL A 160 10.93 -1.86 -0.48
CA VAL A 160 9.74 -2.70 -0.34
C VAL A 160 8.81 -2.13 0.73
N ILE A 161 7.49 -2.18 0.51
CA ILE A 161 6.49 -1.82 1.51
C ILE A 161 5.44 -2.93 1.61
N LEU A 162 5.30 -3.46 2.83
CA LEU A 162 4.32 -4.46 3.21
C LEU A 162 3.18 -3.80 3.99
N LEU A 163 1.95 -4.08 3.60
CA LEU A 163 0.74 -3.64 4.30
C LEU A 163 -0.17 -4.83 4.61
N GLY A 164 -0.95 -4.77 5.68
CA GLY A 164 -1.96 -5.78 5.95
C GLY A 164 -3.12 -5.69 4.97
N ALA A 165 -3.63 -6.82 4.46
CA ALA A 165 -4.82 -6.87 3.61
C ALA A 165 -6.13 -6.73 4.42
N THR A 166 -6.14 -5.82 5.39
CA THR A 166 -7.30 -5.44 6.19
C THR A 166 -8.18 -4.43 5.45
N HIS A 167 -9.34 -4.10 5.99
CA HIS A 167 -10.21 -3.06 5.42
C HIS A 167 -9.46 -1.73 5.22
N ASN A 168 -8.69 -1.30 6.22
CA ASN A 168 -7.91 -0.05 6.15
C ASN A 168 -6.69 -0.20 5.22
N GLY A 169 -5.95 -1.30 5.32
CA GLY A 169 -4.76 -1.50 4.48
C GLY A 169 -5.09 -1.68 3.00
N ARG A 170 -6.23 -2.29 2.67
CA ARG A 170 -6.74 -2.40 1.28
C ARG A 170 -7.25 -1.07 0.72
N ASP A 171 -7.61 -0.11 1.56
CA ASP A 171 -7.94 1.25 1.14
C ASP A 171 -6.68 2.13 1.01
N LEU A 172 -5.74 2.03 1.96
CA LEU A 172 -4.51 2.83 1.96
C LEU A 172 -3.54 2.44 0.84
N ALA A 173 -3.28 1.15 0.66
CA ALA A 173 -2.29 0.64 -0.28
C ALA A 173 -2.49 1.14 -1.73
N PRO A 174 -3.67 1.00 -2.36
CA PRO A 174 -3.87 1.46 -3.73
C PRO A 174 -3.77 2.98 -3.88
N ARG A 175 -4.16 3.76 -2.86
CA ARG A 175 -4.05 5.22 -2.87
C ARG A 175 -2.59 5.67 -2.89
N VAL A 176 -1.76 5.05 -2.06
CA VAL A 176 -0.32 5.33 -2.00
C VAL A 176 0.35 4.88 -3.31
N ALA A 177 0.05 3.68 -3.79
CA ALA A 177 0.61 3.15 -5.03
C ALA A 177 0.29 4.03 -6.25
N ALA A 178 -0.96 4.49 -6.38
CA ALA A 178 -1.37 5.38 -7.46
C ALA A 178 -0.68 6.75 -7.41
N ARG A 179 -0.49 7.32 -6.20
CA ARG A 179 0.16 8.63 -6.04
C ARG A 179 1.65 8.59 -6.37
N ILE A 180 2.31 7.48 -6.04
CA ILE A 180 3.75 7.26 -6.26
C ILE A 180 4.03 6.65 -7.65
N LYS A 181 2.97 6.20 -8.34
CA LYS A 181 3.04 5.51 -9.64
C LYS A 181 3.87 4.23 -9.58
N THR A 182 3.62 3.41 -8.56
CA THR A 182 4.28 2.10 -8.39
C THR A 182 3.28 0.94 -8.47
N GLY A 183 3.81 -0.28 -8.65
CA GLY A 183 3.03 -1.51 -8.65
C GLY A 183 2.59 -1.92 -7.25
N LEU A 184 1.39 -2.48 -7.16
CA LEU A 184 0.81 -3.03 -5.93
C LEU A 184 0.25 -4.43 -6.19
N THR A 185 0.72 -5.43 -5.44
CA THR A 185 0.12 -6.77 -5.45
C THR A 185 -0.82 -6.94 -4.26
N ALA A 186 -2.08 -7.23 -4.52
CA ALA A 186 -3.08 -7.37 -3.47
C ALA A 186 -3.16 -8.79 -2.91
N ASP A 187 -3.41 -8.92 -1.60
CA ASP A 187 -3.78 -10.16 -0.90
C ASP A 187 -2.80 -11.33 -1.15
N CYS A 188 -1.51 -11.05 -0.93
CA CYS A 188 -0.43 -12.00 -1.10
C CYS A 188 -0.45 -13.06 0.01
N THR A 189 -0.21 -14.30 -0.39
CA THR A 189 -0.08 -15.46 0.50
C THR A 189 1.35 -15.97 0.58
N GLY A 190 2.20 -15.60 -0.37
CA GLY A 190 3.62 -15.97 -0.40
C GLY A 190 4.48 -14.77 -0.77
N LEU A 191 5.59 -14.63 -0.07
CA LEU A 191 6.64 -13.66 -0.35
C LEU A 191 7.95 -14.43 -0.38
N SER A 192 8.62 -14.39 -1.52
CA SER A 192 9.97 -14.92 -1.68
C SER A 192 10.80 -13.92 -2.47
N ILE A 193 12.11 -14.05 -2.41
CA ILE A 193 13.00 -13.27 -3.25
C ILE A 193 13.43 -14.12 -4.43
N ASP A 194 13.35 -13.53 -5.61
CA ASP A 194 13.93 -14.16 -6.79
C ASP A 194 15.44 -13.93 -6.79
N THR A 195 16.21 -15.02 -6.68
CA THR A 195 17.68 -14.98 -6.59
C THR A 195 18.35 -14.44 -7.86
N GLU A 196 17.67 -14.50 -9.02
CA GLU A 196 18.23 -14.00 -10.28
C GLU A 196 18.07 -12.48 -10.42
N THR A 197 16.94 -11.93 -9.96
CA THR A 197 16.61 -10.51 -10.14
C THR A 197 16.77 -9.67 -8.88
N GLY A 198 16.87 -10.29 -7.70
CA GLY A 198 16.88 -9.62 -6.40
C GLY A 198 15.55 -8.91 -6.08
N LEU A 199 14.47 -9.23 -6.81
CA LEU A 199 13.15 -8.65 -6.64
C LEU A 199 12.29 -9.51 -5.72
N VAL A 200 11.27 -8.89 -5.12
CA VAL A 200 10.28 -9.64 -4.33
C VAL A 200 9.28 -10.29 -5.29
N ALA A 201 9.21 -11.61 -5.22
CA ALA A 201 8.20 -12.43 -5.87
C ALA A 201 6.93 -12.45 -5.02
N TRP A 202 5.88 -11.79 -5.52
CA TRP A 202 4.60 -11.68 -4.84
C TRP A 202 3.66 -12.79 -5.30
N THR A 203 3.50 -13.83 -4.49
CA THR A 203 2.58 -14.93 -4.80
C THR A 203 1.21 -14.65 -4.20
N ARG A 204 0.18 -14.63 -5.05
CA ARG A 204 -1.21 -14.46 -4.64
C ARG A 204 -2.17 -15.42 -5.34
N PRO A 205 -3.26 -15.83 -4.67
CA PRO A 205 -4.37 -16.49 -5.32
C PRO A 205 -5.19 -15.51 -6.18
N ALA A 206 -5.54 -15.92 -7.38
CA ALA A 206 -6.47 -15.27 -8.30
C ALA A 206 -7.64 -16.22 -8.62
N PHE A 207 -8.72 -15.68 -9.20
CA PHE A 207 -9.91 -16.45 -9.59
C PHE A 207 -10.48 -17.34 -8.47
N GLY A 208 -10.77 -16.72 -7.31
CA GLY A 208 -11.37 -17.42 -6.18
C GLY A 208 -10.45 -18.44 -5.47
N GLY A 209 -9.15 -18.46 -5.79
CA GLY A 209 -8.19 -19.41 -5.23
C GLY A 209 -7.72 -20.49 -6.20
N ASN A 210 -8.28 -20.55 -7.42
CA ASN A 210 -7.97 -21.61 -8.38
C ASN A 210 -6.62 -21.44 -9.07
N ILE A 211 -6.12 -20.20 -9.16
CA ILE A 211 -4.86 -19.89 -9.85
C ILE A 211 -3.94 -19.21 -8.86
N MET A 212 -2.71 -19.70 -8.76
CA MET A 212 -1.63 -19.02 -8.03
C MET A 212 -0.80 -18.24 -9.05
N ALA A 213 -0.72 -16.93 -8.87
CA ALA A 213 0.07 -16.05 -9.72
C ALA A 213 1.23 -15.46 -8.91
N THR A 214 2.44 -15.54 -9.45
CA THR A 214 3.61 -14.84 -8.94
C THR A 214 3.85 -13.61 -9.80
N ILE A 215 3.78 -12.45 -9.18
CA ILE A 215 3.86 -11.15 -9.87
C ILE A 215 5.15 -10.47 -9.42
N LEU A 216 5.86 -9.83 -10.36
CA LEU A 216 7.09 -9.08 -10.12
C LEU A 216 6.90 -7.63 -10.53
N CYS A 217 7.59 -6.71 -9.84
CA CYS A 217 7.62 -5.29 -10.18
C CYS A 217 9.06 -4.84 -10.51
N PRO A 218 9.51 -5.02 -11.77
CA PRO A 218 10.89 -4.76 -12.14
C PRO A 218 11.23 -3.26 -12.15
N ASN A 219 10.38 -2.45 -12.79
CA ASN A 219 10.73 -1.09 -13.21
C ASN A 219 10.30 0.02 -12.23
N HIS A 220 9.52 -0.29 -11.18
CA HIS A 220 8.98 0.72 -10.28
C HIS A 220 9.37 0.45 -8.82
N ARG A 221 9.53 1.53 -8.05
CA ARG A 221 9.81 1.50 -6.61
C ARG A 221 8.92 2.51 -5.89
N PRO A 222 8.55 2.27 -4.61
CA PRO A 222 8.79 1.05 -3.84
C PRO A 222 7.96 -0.14 -4.36
N GLN A 223 8.45 -1.37 -4.17
CA GLN A 223 7.64 -2.57 -4.44
C GLN A 223 6.59 -2.71 -3.34
N MET A 224 5.30 -2.66 -3.67
CA MET A 224 4.24 -2.68 -2.67
C MET A 224 3.41 -3.96 -2.75
N GLY A 225 3.03 -4.49 -1.58
CA GLY A 225 2.06 -5.57 -1.52
C GLY A 225 1.22 -5.53 -0.25
N THR A 226 -0.05 -5.89 -0.38
CA THR A 226 -0.88 -6.23 0.78
C THR A 226 -0.80 -7.73 1.04
N VAL A 227 -0.66 -8.11 2.30
CA VAL A 227 -0.50 -9.49 2.75
C VAL A 227 -1.74 -9.94 3.49
N ARG A 228 -2.21 -11.13 3.18
CA ARG A 228 -3.38 -11.72 3.85
C ARG A 228 -3.09 -11.95 5.33
N PRO A 229 -3.97 -11.50 6.25
CA PRO A 229 -3.84 -11.82 7.67
C PRO A 229 -3.87 -13.34 7.92
N ARG A 230 -3.20 -13.80 8.97
CA ARG A 230 -3.12 -15.21 9.43
C ARG A 230 -2.40 -16.18 8.49
N VAL A 231 -1.69 -15.69 7.48
CA VAL A 231 -0.88 -16.54 6.59
C VAL A 231 0.52 -16.79 7.15
N PHE A 232 1.10 -15.77 7.77
CA PHE A 232 2.43 -15.85 8.36
C PHE A 232 2.36 -16.07 9.87
N LYS A 233 3.32 -16.81 10.40
CA LYS A 233 3.45 -17.01 11.85
C LYS A 233 4.06 -15.76 12.47
N ARG A 234 3.58 -15.42 13.68
CA ARG A 234 4.20 -14.39 14.51
C ARG A 234 5.60 -14.86 14.94
N ALA A 235 6.53 -13.92 15.02
CA ALA A 235 7.83 -14.19 15.63
C ALA A 235 7.68 -14.26 17.16
N GLU A 236 8.57 -14.99 17.83
CA GLU A 236 8.69 -14.88 19.28
C GLU A 236 9.30 -13.50 19.61
N PRO A 237 8.65 -12.72 20.50
CA PRO A 237 9.13 -11.39 20.83
C PRO A 237 10.47 -11.47 21.59
N ASP A 238 11.49 -10.85 21.02
CA ASP A 238 12.81 -10.74 21.63
C ASP A 238 12.95 -9.37 22.32
N CYS A 239 12.62 -9.33 23.61
CA CYS A 239 12.68 -8.11 24.42
C CYS A 239 14.09 -7.50 24.55
N GLY A 240 15.14 -8.18 24.09
CA GLY A 240 16.52 -7.66 24.09
C GLY A 240 16.87 -6.76 22.91
N ARG A 241 16.03 -6.70 21.86
CA ARG A 241 16.30 -5.89 20.68
C ARG A 241 16.02 -4.41 20.91
N THR A 242 17.02 -3.59 20.64
CA THR A 242 16.91 -2.13 20.58
C THR A 242 16.97 -1.67 19.13
N GLY A 243 16.06 -0.77 18.73
CA GLY A 243 16.07 -0.16 17.40
C GLY A 243 16.13 1.36 17.46
N THR A 244 16.24 1.98 16.28
CA THR A 244 16.31 3.44 16.15
C THR A 244 14.93 4.02 15.84
N ILE A 245 14.46 4.97 16.65
CA ILE A 245 13.22 5.71 16.38
C ILE A 245 13.55 6.97 15.57
N VAL A 246 12.94 7.09 14.39
CA VAL A 246 13.00 8.28 13.55
C VAL A 246 11.66 8.98 13.61
N ARG A 247 11.61 10.11 14.33
CA ARG A 247 10.41 10.94 14.41
C ARG A 247 10.30 11.81 13.17
N ALA A 248 9.34 11.51 12.31
CA ALA A 248 9.05 12.30 11.13
C ALA A 248 7.82 13.19 11.38
N LYS A 249 7.91 14.45 10.96
CA LYS A 249 6.77 15.38 10.98
C LYS A 249 6.23 15.49 9.56
N THR A 250 4.96 15.15 9.37
CA THR A 250 4.28 15.26 8.09
C THR A 250 3.32 16.44 8.11
N LYS A 251 3.10 17.07 6.95
CA LYS A 251 2.14 18.17 6.87
C LYS A 251 0.72 17.60 6.88
N ALA A 252 -0.04 17.90 7.93
CA ALA A 252 -1.46 17.54 8.00
C ALA A 252 -2.21 18.15 6.80
N THR A 253 -2.85 17.29 6.01
CA THR A 253 -3.67 17.69 4.86
C THR A 253 -5.14 17.74 5.29
N THR A 254 -5.90 18.66 4.71
CA THR A 254 -7.35 18.77 4.94
C THR A 254 -8.04 17.47 4.52
N SER A 255 -8.69 16.79 5.48
CA SER A 255 -9.49 15.60 5.18
C SER A 255 -10.77 15.99 4.45
N ARG A 256 -11.10 15.24 3.40
CA ARG A 256 -12.42 15.31 2.73
C ARG A 256 -13.46 14.42 3.41
N VAL A 257 -13.03 13.53 4.30
CA VAL A 257 -13.89 12.56 4.98
C VAL A 257 -14.27 13.12 6.34
N LYS A 258 -15.56 13.38 6.53
CA LYS A 258 -16.10 13.77 7.84
C LYS A 258 -16.63 12.54 8.57
N TRP A 259 -15.97 12.18 9.65
CA TRP A 259 -16.46 11.14 10.54
C TRP A 259 -17.67 11.65 11.32
N ILE A 260 -18.78 10.90 11.30
CA ILE A 260 -20.02 11.27 11.99
C ILE A 260 -20.22 10.40 13.23
N LYS A 261 -20.18 9.08 13.06
CA LYS A 261 -20.40 8.11 14.15
C LYS A 261 -19.73 6.78 13.81
N SER A 262 -19.17 6.12 14.84
CA SER A 262 -18.82 4.71 14.78
C SER A 262 -19.87 3.95 15.59
N ILE A 263 -20.44 2.92 14.97
CA ILE A 263 -21.37 2.01 15.63
C ILE A 263 -20.56 0.74 15.89
N LYS A 264 -19.96 0.62 17.07
CA LYS A 264 -19.46 -0.66 17.55
C LYS A 264 -20.70 -1.50 17.89
N SER A 265 -21.00 -2.49 17.07
CA SER A 265 -22.08 -3.44 17.37
C SER A 265 -21.63 -4.24 18.58
N LEU A 266 -22.10 -3.86 19.77
CA LEU A 266 -21.97 -4.63 20.99
C LEU A 266 -22.86 -5.87 20.86
N LYS A 267 -22.41 -6.85 20.06
CA LYS A 267 -22.78 -8.23 20.32
C LYS A 267 -21.73 -8.75 21.29
N GLU A 268 -22.17 -9.11 22.49
CA GLU A 268 -21.43 -10.01 23.37
C GLU A 268 -21.11 -11.28 22.57
N SER A 269 -19.93 -11.33 21.97
CA SER A 269 -19.37 -12.52 21.36
C SER A 269 -17.95 -12.18 20.95
N VAL A 270 -17.00 -12.83 21.60
CA VAL A 270 -15.61 -13.09 21.22
C VAL A 270 -15.18 -12.52 19.87
N ASN A 271 -14.03 -11.84 19.82
CA ASN A 271 -13.46 -11.37 18.56
C ASN A 271 -13.11 -12.58 17.67
N LEU A 272 -13.96 -12.89 16.69
CA LEU A 272 -13.74 -13.99 15.75
C LEU A 272 -12.42 -13.85 14.97
N GLU A 273 -11.89 -12.62 14.84
CA GLU A 273 -10.58 -12.37 14.23
C GLU A 273 -9.40 -12.84 15.09
N ASP A 274 -9.59 -13.11 16.38
CA ASP A 274 -8.57 -13.60 17.31
C ASP A 274 -8.83 -15.04 17.77
N ALA A 275 -10.04 -15.58 17.54
CA ALA A 275 -10.39 -16.96 17.90
C ALA A 275 -9.53 -17.98 17.13
N GLU A 276 -8.93 -18.93 17.85
CA GLU A 276 -8.20 -20.08 17.29
C GLU A 276 -9.15 -21.14 16.76
N ILE A 277 -10.25 -21.39 17.47
CA ILE A 277 -11.28 -22.36 17.13
C ILE A 277 -12.59 -21.62 16.87
N ILE A 278 -13.25 -21.94 15.76
CA ILE A 278 -14.54 -21.35 15.38
C ILE A 278 -15.53 -22.47 15.15
N VAL A 279 -16.58 -22.50 15.97
CA VAL A 279 -17.74 -23.37 15.77
C VAL A 279 -18.81 -22.59 15.00
N ALA A 280 -19.08 -23.00 13.76
CA ALA A 280 -20.01 -22.30 12.87
C ALA A 280 -21.32 -23.08 12.68
N GLY A 281 -22.45 -22.44 13.00
CA GLY A 281 -23.80 -22.93 12.73
C GLY A 281 -24.40 -22.29 11.47
N GLY A 282 -24.84 -23.11 10.52
CA GLY A 282 -25.47 -22.65 9.28
C GLY A 282 -26.98 -22.91 9.21
N ARG A 283 -27.57 -22.79 8.02
CA ARG A 283 -29.00 -23.06 7.78
C ARG A 283 -29.41 -24.50 8.15
N GLY A 284 -28.47 -25.45 8.15
CA GLY A 284 -28.70 -26.85 8.53
C GLY A 284 -29.14 -27.07 9.98
N MET A 285 -29.01 -26.06 10.85
CA MET A 285 -29.42 -26.15 12.26
C MET A 285 -30.94 -26.13 12.46
N GLY A 286 -31.70 -25.70 11.44
CA GLY A 286 -33.16 -25.72 11.37
C GLY A 286 -33.85 -24.75 12.34
N LYS A 287 -33.65 -24.93 13.64
CA LYS A 287 -34.26 -24.14 14.72
C LYS A 287 -33.22 -23.25 15.42
N PRO A 288 -33.63 -22.08 15.94
CA PRO A 288 -32.76 -21.22 16.75
C PRO A 288 -32.24 -21.91 18.02
N GLU A 289 -33.03 -22.81 18.61
CA GLU A 289 -32.66 -23.59 19.81
C GLU A 289 -31.38 -24.42 19.59
N SER A 290 -31.15 -24.92 18.38
CA SER A 290 -29.99 -25.72 18.04
C SER A 290 -28.68 -24.91 18.09
N PHE A 291 -28.74 -23.57 18.03
CA PHE A 291 -27.55 -22.72 18.21
C PHE A 291 -27.01 -22.78 19.65
N ALA A 292 -27.81 -23.19 20.65
CA ALA A 292 -27.33 -23.38 22.01
C ALA A 292 -26.23 -24.44 22.08
N LEU A 293 -26.34 -25.52 21.30
CA LEU A 293 -25.32 -26.57 21.22
C LEU A 293 -24.01 -26.07 20.58
N VAL A 294 -24.12 -25.14 19.62
CA VAL A 294 -22.95 -24.50 18.99
C VAL A 294 -22.24 -23.58 19.98
N SER A 295 -23.00 -22.84 20.79
CA SER A 295 -22.46 -22.03 21.88
C SER A 295 -21.80 -22.87 22.97
N GLU A 296 -22.43 -23.97 23.39
CA GLU A 296 -21.87 -24.89 24.39
C GLU A 296 -20.57 -25.54 23.91
N LEU A 297 -20.52 -25.97 22.64
CA LEU A 297 -19.29 -26.50 22.05
C LEU A 297 -18.21 -25.44 21.92
N ALA A 298 -18.57 -24.19 21.61
CA ALA A 298 -17.62 -23.09 21.60
C ALA A 298 -17.04 -22.86 23.01
N GLU A 299 -17.89 -22.76 24.04
CA GLU A 299 -17.44 -22.58 25.43
C GLU A 299 -16.52 -23.71 25.93
N LEU A 300 -16.77 -24.96 25.52
CA LEU A 300 -15.92 -26.10 25.86
C LEU A 300 -14.56 -26.08 25.16
N LEU A 301 -14.47 -25.47 23.98
CA LEU A 301 -13.25 -25.38 23.17
C LEU A 301 -12.46 -24.08 23.44
N GLY A 302 -13.07 -23.09 24.09
CA GLY A 302 -12.48 -21.78 24.43
C GLY A 302 -12.74 -20.72 23.38
#